data_AF-A0ABD3PI81-F1
#
_entry.id   AF-A0ABD3PI81-F1
#
_cell.length_a   1.000
_cell.length_b   1.000
_cell.length_c   1.000
_cell.angle_alpha   90.00
_cell.angle_beta   90.00
_cell.angle_gamma   90.00
#
_symmetry.space_group_name_H-M   'P 1'
#
loop_
_entity.id
_entity.type
_entity.pdbx_description
1 polymer ?
#
loop_
_entity_poly.entity_id
_entity_poly.type
_entity_poly.pdbx_seq_one_letter_code
_entity_poly.pdbx_strand_id
1 'polypeptide(L)'
;MTHLTELGFRFHSLEDVYHECDFDEMMVKLRTYHEEFGTFQIPKSTRRIPKLGAWVTMVRRLYRTGELPLDQVEKMEEIQFEWVSTRKCGSSLMSRYREVLERLNGAVEDGLEVEDVLSEEEELRKWIYAQKCAYENGKLSDSRIQYMNDLPGIDWRNISV
;
A
#
# COMPACT_ATOMS: atom_id res chain seq x y z
N MET A 1 -20.69 14.76 -19.07
CA MET A 1 -19.73 14.96 -17.96
C MET A 1 -20.28 14.22 -16.75
N THR A 2 -19.56 13.26 -16.18
CA THR A 2 -20.09 12.34 -15.17
C THR A 2 -20.04 12.99 -13.78
N HIS A 3 -21.16 12.93 -13.05
CA HIS A 3 -21.40 13.50 -11.70
C HIS A 3 -20.31 13.19 -10.66
N LEU A 4 -19.54 12.11 -10.86
CA LEU A 4 -18.46 11.70 -9.97
C LEU A 4 -17.23 12.63 -10.03
N THR A 5 -16.99 13.31 -11.16
CA THR A 5 -15.91 14.28 -11.29
C THR A 5 -16.19 15.56 -10.47
N GLU A 6 -17.47 15.94 -10.34
CA GLU A 6 -17.92 17.08 -9.52
C GLU A 6 -17.77 16.79 -8.02
N LEU A 7 -17.85 15.51 -7.62
CA LEU A 7 -17.62 15.04 -6.25
C LEU A 7 -16.14 14.87 -5.89
N GLY A 8 -15.22 15.27 -6.76
CA GLY A 8 -13.77 15.21 -6.53
C GLY A 8 -13.16 13.80 -6.66
N PHE A 9 -13.92 12.82 -7.13
CA PHE A 9 -13.35 11.50 -7.48
C PHE A 9 -12.54 11.63 -8.77
N ARG A 10 -11.23 11.34 -8.68
CA ARG A 10 -10.33 11.30 -9.84
C ARG A 10 -10.16 9.86 -10.31
N PHE A 11 -10.62 9.57 -11.53
CA PHE A 11 -10.46 8.28 -12.21
C PHE A 11 -9.19 8.16 -13.04
N HIS A 12 -8.31 9.17 -12.98
CA HIS A 12 -7.03 9.12 -13.69
C HIS A 12 -6.23 7.92 -13.19
N SER A 13 -6.00 6.98 -14.08
CA SER A 13 -5.05 5.90 -13.87
C SER A 13 -3.68 6.52 -13.58
N LEU A 14 -2.77 5.75 -12.97
CA LEU A 14 -1.41 6.25 -12.74
C LEU A 14 -0.73 6.69 -14.06
N GLU A 15 -1.14 6.08 -15.17
CA GLU A 15 -0.64 6.33 -16.51
C GLU A 15 -1.14 7.68 -17.03
N ASP A 16 -2.45 7.94 -16.88
CA ASP A 16 -3.04 9.24 -17.18
C ASP A 16 -2.36 10.36 -16.38
N VAL A 17 -2.06 10.12 -15.10
CA VAL A 17 -1.35 11.11 -14.27
C VAL A 17 0.03 11.45 -14.83
N TYR A 18 0.75 10.49 -15.41
CA TYR A 18 2.04 10.78 -16.02
C TYR A 18 1.89 11.55 -17.33
N HIS A 19 0.97 11.15 -18.21
CA HIS A 19 0.79 11.79 -19.51
C HIS A 19 0.09 13.16 -19.45
N GLU A 20 -0.75 13.41 -18.46
CA GLU A 20 -1.42 14.70 -18.27
C GLU A 20 -0.58 15.75 -17.57
N CYS A 21 0.45 15.32 -16.83
CA CYS A 21 1.31 16.22 -16.09
C CYS A 21 2.48 16.66 -16.96
N ASP A 22 2.75 17.96 -16.96
CA ASP A 22 3.98 18.48 -17.54
C ASP A 22 5.20 18.00 -16.73
N PHE A 23 6.16 17.38 -17.41
CA PHE A 23 7.31 16.76 -16.74
C PHE A 23 8.17 17.79 -16.01
N ASP A 24 8.40 18.95 -16.61
CA ASP A 24 9.27 19.99 -16.04
C ASP A 24 8.61 20.64 -14.81
N GLU A 25 7.29 20.87 -14.84
CA GLU A 25 6.53 21.28 -13.65
C GLU A 25 6.61 20.25 -12.52
N MET A 26 6.53 18.96 -12.85
CA MET A 26 6.62 17.89 -11.85
C MET A 26 8.03 17.76 -11.28
N MET A 27 9.06 18.00 -12.09
CA MET A 27 10.46 18.09 -11.63
C MET A 27 10.66 19.25 -10.65
N VAL A 28 10.05 20.41 -10.88
CA VAL A 28 10.08 21.53 -9.92
C VAL A 28 9.45 21.10 -8.60
N LYS A 29 8.25 20.48 -8.64
CA LYS A 29 7.57 19.99 -7.41
C LYS A 29 8.38 18.91 -6.69
N LEU A 30 9.04 18.03 -7.43
CA LEU A 30 9.90 16.98 -6.89
C LEU A 30 11.11 17.58 -6.15
N ARG A 31 11.78 18.57 -6.76
CA ARG A 31 12.90 19.29 -6.13
C ARG A 31 12.47 20.02 -4.86
N THR A 32 11.36 20.78 -4.91
CA THR A 32 10.83 21.45 -3.72
C THR A 32 10.50 20.48 -2.60
N TYR A 33 9.91 19.31 -2.91
CA TYR A 33 9.64 18.28 -1.91
C TYR A 33 10.95 17.74 -1.30
N HIS A 34 11.97 17.52 -2.12
CA HIS A 34 13.28 17.05 -1.62
C HIS A 34 13.98 18.11 -0.75
N GLU A 35 13.91 19.39 -1.12
CA GLU A 35 14.43 20.50 -0.32
C GLU A 35 13.72 20.59 1.05
N GLU A 36 12.40 20.35 1.11
CA GLU A 36 11.62 20.41 2.35
C GLU A 36 11.82 19.19 3.25
N PHE A 37 11.89 17.98 2.67
CA PHE A 37 11.84 16.72 3.44
C PHE A 37 13.12 15.88 3.37
N GLY A 38 14.10 16.26 2.54
CA GLY A 38 15.35 15.52 2.35
C GLY A 38 15.15 14.11 1.78
N THR A 39 14.06 13.88 1.04
CA THR A 39 13.74 12.54 0.51
C THR A 39 12.90 12.57 -0.75
N PHE A 40 13.11 11.57 -1.62
CA PHE A 40 12.25 11.29 -2.79
C PHE A 40 11.19 10.21 -2.50
N GLN A 41 11.01 9.85 -1.23
CA GLN A 41 10.05 8.84 -0.80
C GLN A 41 8.66 9.46 -0.60
N ILE A 42 7.99 9.78 -1.72
CA ILE A 42 6.72 10.53 -1.71
C ILE A 42 5.51 9.60 -1.62
N PRO A 43 4.59 9.81 -0.65
CA PRO A 43 3.31 9.11 -0.58
C PRO A 43 2.49 9.17 -1.87
N LYS A 44 1.95 8.03 -2.35
CA LYS A 44 1.11 7.97 -3.58
C LYS A 44 0.00 9.04 -3.57
N SER A 45 -0.60 9.27 -2.41
CA SER A 45 -1.50 10.39 -2.17
C SER A 45 -0.88 11.32 -1.13
N THR A 46 -0.52 12.52 -1.57
CA THR A 46 -0.06 13.62 -0.71
C THR A 46 -1.10 14.72 -0.77
N ARG A 47 -1.61 15.17 0.39
CA ARG A 47 -2.62 16.25 0.46
C ARG A 47 -2.06 17.59 -0.04
N ARG A 48 -0.77 17.86 0.21
CA ARG A 48 -0.08 19.11 -0.14
C ARG A 48 0.22 19.25 -1.63
N ILE A 49 0.66 18.17 -2.27
CA ILE A 49 1.00 18.15 -3.69
C ILE A 49 0.22 17.00 -4.35
N PRO A 50 -1.06 17.24 -4.71
CA PRO A 50 -1.84 16.27 -5.44
C PRO A 50 -1.09 15.81 -6.70
N LYS A 51 -1.24 14.53 -7.07
CA LYS A 51 -0.60 13.87 -8.23
C LYS A 51 0.91 13.57 -8.11
N LEU A 52 1.72 14.27 -7.31
CA LEU A 52 3.18 14.04 -7.25
C LEU A 52 3.57 12.60 -6.89
N GLY A 53 2.94 12.02 -5.87
CA GLY A 53 3.21 10.63 -5.51
C GLY A 53 2.80 9.61 -6.57
N ALA A 54 1.69 9.85 -7.25
CA ALA A 54 1.22 9.02 -8.35
C ALA A 54 2.17 9.13 -9.56
N TRP A 55 2.59 10.35 -9.89
CA TRP A 55 3.55 10.62 -10.95
C TRP A 55 4.91 9.96 -10.68
N VAL A 56 5.48 10.14 -9.48
CA VAL A 56 6.74 9.48 -9.07
C VAL A 56 6.62 7.95 -9.13
N THR A 57 5.45 7.41 -8.77
CA THR A 57 5.20 5.97 -8.88
C THR A 57 5.24 5.51 -10.34
N MET A 58 4.70 6.31 -11.26
CA MET A 58 4.72 5.98 -12.69
C MET A 58 6.11 6.14 -13.31
N VAL A 59 6.82 7.23 -13.00
CA VAL A 59 8.22 7.44 -13.42
C VAL A 59 9.09 6.22 -13.07
N ARG A 60 9.01 5.72 -11.84
CA ARG A 60 9.74 4.51 -11.42
C ARG A 60 9.29 3.24 -12.15
N ARG A 61 8.01 3.15 -12.53
CA ARG A 61 7.49 2.02 -13.33
C ARG A 61 8.05 2.06 -14.75
N LEU A 62 7.92 3.20 -15.44
CA LEU A 62 8.40 3.39 -16.81
C LEU A 62 9.91 3.20 -16.91
N TYR A 63 10.68 3.68 -15.93
CA TYR A 63 12.12 3.43 -15.88
C TYR A 63 12.43 1.92 -15.81
N ARG A 64 11.74 1.18 -14.93
CA ARG A 64 11.94 -0.27 -14.79
C ARG A 64 11.54 -1.05 -16.03
N THR A 65 10.52 -0.60 -16.77
CA THR A 65 10.08 -1.26 -18.01
C THR A 65 10.84 -0.77 -19.25
N GLY A 66 11.75 0.21 -19.11
CA GLY A 66 12.51 0.78 -20.22
C GLY A 66 11.71 1.71 -21.13
N GLU A 67 10.57 2.21 -20.64
CA GLU A 67 9.64 3.06 -21.39
C GLU A 67 9.77 4.55 -21.05
N LEU A 68 10.61 4.92 -20.06
CA LEU A 68 10.85 6.32 -19.71
C LEU A 68 11.77 6.97 -20.77
N PRO A 69 11.42 8.12 -21.36
CA PRO A 69 12.27 8.81 -22.33
C PRO A 69 13.67 9.12 -21.77
N LEU A 70 14.69 9.00 -22.60
CA LEU A 70 16.10 9.13 -22.18
C LEU A 70 16.41 10.52 -21.58
N ASP A 71 15.85 11.58 -22.16
CA ASP A 71 16.00 12.96 -21.65
C ASP A 71 15.40 13.12 -20.23
N GLN A 72 14.33 12.37 -19.93
CA GLN A 72 13.73 12.35 -18.60
C GLN A 72 14.53 11.51 -17.61
N VAL A 73 15.18 10.44 -18.08
CA VAL A 73 16.14 9.67 -17.26
C VAL A 73 17.30 10.56 -16.86
N GLU A 74 17.93 11.25 -17.82
CA GLU A 74 19.05 12.16 -17.58
C GLU A 74 18.69 13.24 -16.55
N LYS A 75 17.54 13.91 -16.71
CA LYS A 75 17.03 14.90 -15.75
C LYS A 75 16.82 14.36 -14.34
N MET A 76 16.43 13.09 -14.20
CA MET A 76 16.24 12.43 -12.90
C MET A 76 17.60 12.03 -12.28
N GLU A 77 18.57 11.64 -13.10
CA GLU A 77 19.93 11.32 -12.66
C GLU A 77 20.68 12.56 -12.16
N GLU A 78 20.47 13.72 -12.78
CA GLU A 78 21.04 15.00 -12.34
C GLU A 78 20.70 15.35 -10.88
N ILE A 79 19.49 14.98 -10.42
CA ILE A 79 19.05 15.20 -9.04
C ILE A 79 19.34 14.00 -8.13
N GLN A 80 20.13 13.03 -8.61
CA GLN A 80 20.44 11.78 -7.92
C GLN A 80 19.19 11.04 -7.43
N PHE A 81 18.16 10.99 -8.27
CA PHE A 81 16.86 10.44 -7.92
C PHE A 81 16.95 8.96 -7.51
N GLU A 82 16.34 8.62 -6.37
CA GLU A 82 16.23 7.24 -5.90
C GLU A 82 15.16 6.47 -6.70
N TRP A 83 15.61 5.68 -7.68
CA TRP A 83 14.75 4.84 -8.51
C TRP A 83 14.00 3.75 -7.73
N VAL A 84 14.56 3.29 -6.61
CA VAL A 84 13.96 2.27 -5.75
C VAL A 84 13.19 2.93 -4.60
N SER A 85 11.90 2.65 -4.51
CA SER A 85 11.08 3.08 -3.38
C SER A 85 11.37 2.20 -2.16
N THR A 86 11.85 2.79 -1.05
CA THR A 86 12.05 2.09 0.22
C THR A 86 10.79 2.09 1.09
N ARG A 87 9.76 2.86 0.70
CA ARG A 87 8.47 2.84 1.40
C ARG A 87 7.88 1.44 1.35
N LYS A 88 7.60 0.86 2.51
CA LYS A 88 6.80 -0.36 2.64
C LYS A 88 5.42 -0.09 2.01
N CYS A 89 5.25 -0.48 0.76
CA CYS A 89 3.99 -0.37 0.04
C CYS A 89 3.10 -1.55 0.44
N GLY A 90 2.09 -1.27 1.26
CA GLY A 90 1.15 -2.28 1.71
C GLY A 90 0.33 -1.71 2.85
N SER A 91 -0.95 -2.04 2.90
CA SER A 91 -1.72 -1.81 4.12
C SER A 91 -1.02 -2.58 5.24
N SER A 92 -0.75 -1.94 6.39
CA SER A 92 -0.23 -2.65 7.57
C SER A 92 -1.10 -3.87 7.91
N LEU A 93 -2.41 -3.74 7.71
CA LEU A 93 -3.37 -4.85 7.77
C LEU A 93 -3.02 -5.98 6.79
N MET A 94 -2.74 -5.69 5.52
CA MET A 94 -2.38 -6.72 4.54
C MET A 94 -1.01 -7.36 4.79
N SER A 95 -0.06 -6.60 5.36
CA SER A 95 1.23 -7.19 5.78
C SER A 95 1.01 -8.22 6.86
N ARG A 96 0.33 -7.82 7.94
CA ARG A 96 0.00 -8.71 9.06
C ARG A 96 -0.89 -9.87 8.64
N TYR A 97 -1.88 -9.61 7.80
CA TYR A 97 -2.74 -10.66 7.24
C TYR A 97 -1.93 -11.74 6.52
N ARG A 98 -0.94 -11.38 5.69
CA ARG A 98 -0.11 -12.37 5.00
C ARG A 98 0.75 -13.18 5.96
N GLU A 99 1.36 -12.53 6.95
CA GLU A 99 2.13 -13.20 8.01
C GLU A 99 1.26 -14.22 8.77
N VAL A 100 0.04 -13.81 9.15
CA VAL A 100 -0.93 -14.67 9.84
C VAL A 100 -1.39 -15.82 8.94
N LEU A 101 -1.73 -15.53 7.68
CA LEU A 101 -2.17 -16.52 6.71
C LEU A 101 -1.10 -17.59 6.46
N GLU A 102 0.16 -17.18 6.27
CA GLU A 102 1.29 -18.09 6.10
C GLU A 102 1.49 -18.97 7.33
N ARG A 103 1.45 -18.37 8.53
CA ARG A 103 1.63 -19.10 9.78
C ARG A 103 0.53 -20.14 10.02
N LEU A 104 -0.73 -19.77 9.77
CA LEU A 104 -1.87 -20.68 9.96
C LEU A 104 -1.92 -21.77 8.88
N ASN A 105 -1.56 -21.46 7.62
CA ASN A 105 -1.40 -22.50 6.59
C ASN A 105 -0.33 -23.50 6.98
N GLY A 106 0.85 -23.03 7.43
CA GLY A 106 1.91 -23.91 7.91
C GLY A 106 1.46 -24.78 9.09
N ALA A 107 0.72 -24.21 10.05
CA ALA A 107 0.15 -24.98 11.15
C ALA A 107 -0.75 -26.12 10.67
N VAL A 108 -1.67 -25.81 9.75
CA VAL A 108 -2.61 -26.81 9.19
C VAL A 108 -1.87 -27.87 8.36
N GLU A 109 -0.87 -27.46 7.58
CA GLU A 109 -0.02 -28.39 6.79
C GLU A 109 0.78 -29.33 7.69
N ASP A 110 1.30 -28.83 8.81
CA ASP A 110 2.02 -29.61 9.82
C ASP A 110 1.09 -30.45 10.72
N GLY A 111 -0.23 -30.33 10.54
CA GLY A 111 -1.24 -31.05 11.34
C GLY A 111 -1.36 -30.54 12.77
N LEU A 112 -0.95 -29.30 13.03
CA LEU A 112 -1.09 -28.63 14.31
C LEU A 112 -2.50 -28.04 14.47
N GLU A 113 -3.03 -28.12 15.68
CA GLU A 113 -4.25 -27.42 16.03
C GLU A 113 -3.98 -25.91 16.09
N VAL A 114 -4.74 -25.13 15.33
CA VAL A 114 -4.55 -23.68 15.25
C VAL A 114 -4.73 -23.03 16.63
N GLU A 115 -5.65 -23.52 17.46
CA GLU A 115 -5.88 -22.96 18.81
C GLU A 115 -4.62 -23.05 19.69
N ASP A 116 -3.86 -24.14 19.60
CA ASP A 116 -2.60 -24.30 20.33
C ASP A 116 -1.57 -23.29 19.83
N VAL A 117 -1.46 -23.10 18.52
CA VAL A 117 -0.60 -22.05 17.91
C VAL A 117 -0.99 -20.65 18.40
N LEU A 118 -2.28 -20.34 18.48
CA LEU A 118 -2.77 -19.05 18.99
C LEU A 118 -2.46 -18.86 20.47
N SER A 119 -2.43 -19.95 21.25
CA SER A 119 -2.11 -19.91 22.68
C SER A 119 -0.65 -19.52 22.92
N GLU A 120 0.26 -20.02 22.09
CA GLU A 120 1.71 -19.76 22.15
C GLU A 120 2.12 -18.45 21.49
N GLU A 121 1.41 -18.01 20.44
CA GLU A 121 1.75 -16.82 19.65
C GLU A 121 0.85 -15.62 19.97
N GLU A 122 1.16 -14.96 21.09
CA GLU A 122 0.39 -13.84 21.62
C GLU A 122 0.18 -12.70 20.62
N GLU A 123 1.20 -12.34 19.82
CA GLU A 123 1.09 -11.24 18.84
C GLU A 123 0.15 -11.55 17.68
N LEU A 124 0.12 -12.80 17.24
CA LEU A 124 -0.79 -13.27 16.20
C LEU A 124 -2.23 -13.28 16.73
N ARG A 125 -2.46 -13.82 17.94
CA ARG A 125 -3.75 -13.80 18.62
C ARG A 125 -4.28 -12.38 18.84
N LYS A 126 -3.46 -11.47 19.36
CA LYS A 126 -3.82 -10.05 19.55
C LYS A 126 -4.23 -9.37 18.25
N TRP A 127 -3.52 -9.65 17.16
CA TRP A 127 -3.85 -9.05 15.88
C TRP A 127 -5.22 -9.50 15.35
N ILE A 128 -5.51 -10.81 15.43
CA ILE A 128 -6.81 -11.39 15.04
C ILE A 128 -7.93 -10.83 15.93
N TYR A 129 -7.71 -10.77 17.25
CA TYR A 129 -8.64 -10.16 18.21
C TYR A 129 -8.93 -8.69 17.89
N ALA A 130 -7.91 -7.91 17.49
CA ALA A 130 -8.11 -6.52 17.07
C ALA A 130 -9.01 -6.40 15.81
N GLN A 131 -8.93 -7.37 14.88
CA GLN A 131 -9.81 -7.41 13.71
C GLN A 131 -11.25 -7.75 14.12
N LYS A 132 -11.44 -8.68 15.08
CA LYS A 132 -12.75 -8.97 15.70
C LYS A 132 -13.36 -7.72 16.32
N CYS A 133 -12.63 -7.01 17.18
CA CYS A 133 -13.14 -5.76 17.76
C CYS A 133 -13.47 -4.73 16.69
N ALA A 134 -12.65 -4.59 15.64
CA ALA A 134 -12.95 -3.66 14.54
C ALA A 134 -14.21 -4.07 13.76
N TYR A 135 -14.49 -5.36 13.59
CA TYR A 135 -15.73 -5.88 13.02
C TYR A 135 -16.95 -5.58 13.90
N GLU A 136 -16.89 -5.86 15.20
CA GLU A 136 -17.98 -5.60 16.15
C GLU A 136 -18.32 -4.10 16.23
N ASN A 137 -17.32 -3.24 16.05
CA ASN A 137 -17.51 -1.79 15.99
C ASN A 137 -17.95 -1.26 14.61
N GLY A 138 -18.23 -2.14 13.63
CA GLY A 138 -18.64 -1.75 12.28
C GLY A 138 -17.58 -1.02 11.46
N LYS A 139 -16.29 -1.19 11.80
CA LYS A 139 -15.15 -0.50 11.18
C LYS A 139 -14.41 -1.36 10.14
N LEU A 140 -14.78 -2.63 10.00
CA LEU A 140 -14.21 -3.53 9.00
C LEU A 140 -15.02 -3.46 7.70
N SER A 141 -14.35 -3.22 6.57
CA SER A 141 -14.99 -3.24 5.25
C SER A 141 -15.26 -4.67 4.79
N ASP A 142 -16.23 -4.88 3.90
CA ASP A 142 -16.59 -6.21 3.36
C ASP A 142 -15.37 -6.98 2.81
N SER A 143 -14.49 -6.31 2.06
CA SER A 143 -13.26 -6.96 1.56
C SER A 143 -12.33 -7.43 2.67
N ARG A 144 -12.28 -6.73 3.81
CA ARG A 144 -11.47 -7.13 4.97
C ARG A 144 -12.13 -8.27 5.73
N ILE A 145 -13.46 -8.26 5.82
CA ILE A 145 -14.23 -9.38 6.39
C ILE A 145 -13.95 -10.65 5.58
N GLN A 146 -13.91 -10.55 4.25
CA GLN A 146 -13.58 -11.69 3.39
C GLN A 146 -12.18 -12.23 3.68
N TYR A 147 -11.14 -11.37 3.74
CA TYR A 147 -9.80 -11.83 4.09
C TYR A 147 -9.76 -12.58 5.42
N MET A 148 -10.46 -12.09 6.44
CA MET A 148 -10.52 -12.77 7.74
C MET A 148 -11.26 -14.11 7.66
N ASN A 149 -12.32 -14.22 6.84
CA ASN A 149 -13.01 -15.49 6.59
C ASN A 149 -12.12 -16.53 5.89
N ASP A 150 -11.14 -16.08 5.12
CA ASP A 150 -10.22 -16.95 4.37
C ASP A 150 -9.06 -17.48 5.24
N LEU A 151 -8.98 -17.10 6.53
CA LEU A 151 -7.97 -17.63 7.44
C LEU A 151 -8.26 -19.12 7.76
N PRO A 152 -7.28 -20.01 7.61
CA PRO A 152 -7.49 -21.44 7.76
C PRO A 152 -7.55 -21.85 9.24
N GLY A 153 -8.39 -22.85 9.54
CA GLY A 153 -8.44 -23.52 10.84
C GLY A 153 -8.89 -22.65 12.02
N ILE A 154 -9.48 -21.47 11.77
CA ILE A 154 -9.88 -20.54 12.82
C ILE A 154 -11.27 -19.95 12.59
N ASP A 155 -12.06 -19.85 13.66
CA ASP A 155 -13.21 -18.95 13.71
C ASP A 155 -12.82 -17.64 14.40
N TRP A 156 -12.26 -16.72 13.61
CA TRP A 156 -11.73 -15.45 14.11
C TRP A 156 -12.77 -14.56 14.81
N ARG A 157 -14.08 -14.81 14.62
CA ARG A 157 -15.15 -14.08 15.31
C ARG A 157 -15.33 -14.53 16.75
N ASN A 158 -14.93 -15.76 17.07
CA ASN A 158 -15.09 -16.35 18.40
C ASN A 158 -13.79 -16.39 19.21
N ILE A 159 -12.72 -15.76 18.71
CA ILE A 159 -11.44 -15.68 19.43
C ILE A 159 -11.54 -14.86 20.73
N SER A 160 -10.86 -15.32 21.78
CA SER A 160 -10.63 -14.59 23.04
C SER A 160 -9.22 -13.98 23.09
N VAL A 161 -9.02 -13.00 23.97
CA VAL A 161 -7.72 -12.34 24.19
C VAL A 161 -6.77 -13.22 25.00
#